data_AF-A0AAW2IZU8-F1
#
_entry.id   AF-A0AAW2IZU8-F1
#
_cell.length_a   1.000
_cell.length_b   1.000
_cell.length_c   1.000
_cell.angle_alpha   90.00
_cell.angle_beta   90.00
_cell.angle_gamma   90.00
#
_symmetry.space_group_name_H-M   'P 1'
#
loop_
_entity.id
_entity.type
_entity.pdbx_description
1 polymer ?
#
loop_
_entity_poly.entity_id
_entity_poly.type
_entity_poly.pdbx_seq_one_letter_code
_entity_poly.pdbx_strand_id
1 'polypeptide(L)'
;DLLRLDSSSADDIEKLAINELFEVASEESKSAPLILFLKDIEKCLVGNPEAYAAFKIKLDTLPENVVVIASHTQTAERRNNQTALLDLAFPDEAVLVDWKQKLDRDTETLKSHANIGSIRSDSLGKLPNRSKETLKAMK
;
A
#
# COMPACT_ATOMS: atom_id res chain seq x y z
N ASP A 1 19.72 -32.90 -7.66
CA ASP A 1 20.66 -32.46 -6.62
C ASP A 1 21.73 -31.51 -7.15
N LEU A 2 21.46 -30.21 -7.06
CA LEU A 2 22.54 -29.22 -6.95
C LEU A 2 22.06 -28.09 -6.03
N LEU A 3 21.83 -28.46 -4.77
CA LEU A 3 21.70 -27.53 -3.64
C LEU A 3 23.07 -26.91 -3.40
N ARG A 4 23.41 -25.82 -4.12
CA ARG A 4 24.65 -25.08 -3.84
C ARG A 4 24.42 -24.21 -2.61
N LEU A 5 24.93 -24.74 -1.51
CA LEU A 5 25.32 -24.15 -0.24
C LEU A 5 26.22 -22.89 -0.42
N ASP A 6 25.70 -21.80 -0.99
CA ASP A 6 26.43 -20.51 -1.07
C ASP A 6 25.61 -19.31 -0.50
N SER A 7 24.51 -19.56 0.22
CA SER A 7 23.53 -18.49 0.53
C SER A 7 23.99 -17.48 1.59
N SER A 8 24.94 -17.80 2.47
CA SER A 8 25.23 -16.96 3.65
C SER A 8 25.66 -15.52 3.33
N SER A 9 26.37 -15.26 2.23
CA SER A 9 26.79 -13.90 1.84
C SER A 9 25.80 -13.21 0.91
N ALA A 10 25.03 -13.98 0.12
CA ALA A 10 23.99 -13.43 -0.75
C ALA A 10 22.81 -12.91 0.10
N ASP A 11 22.40 -13.73 1.07
CA ASP A 11 21.29 -13.44 1.99
C ASP A 11 21.53 -12.11 2.75
N ASP A 12 22.77 -11.81 3.12
CA ASP A 12 23.15 -10.55 3.79
C ASP A 12 23.01 -9.33 2.86
N ILE A 13 23.36 -9.47 1.57
CA ILE A 13 23.21 -8.40 0.58
C ILE A 13 21.73 -8.14 0.28
N GLU A 14 20.93 -9.19 0.11
CA GLU A 14 19.48 -9.05 -0.10
C GLU A 14 18.79 -8.42 1.12
N LYS A 15 19.22 -8.77 2.33
CA LYS A 15 18.73 -8.16 3.57
C LYS A 15 19.14 -6.69 3.70
N LEU A 16 20.32 -6.30 3.23
CA LEU A 16 20.70 -4.88 3.18
C LEU A 16 19.88 -4.13 2.13
N ALA A 17 19.71 -4.70 0.94
CA ALA A 17 18.93 -4.10 -0.14
C ALA A 17 17.47 -3.88 0.26
N ILE A 18 16.85 -4.84 0.96
CA ILE A 18 15.48 -4.66 1.45
C ILE A 18 15.42 -3.56 2.52
N ASN A 19 16.44 -3.44 3.37
CA ASN A 19 16.47 -2.39 4.38
C ASN A 19 16.56 -1.00 3.76
N GLU A 20 17.46 -0.79 2.80
CA GLU A 20 17.59 0.46 2.06
C GLU A 20 16.30 0.80 1.31
N LEU A 21 15.66 -0.20 0.69
CA LEU A 21 14.42 0.00 -0.05
C LEU A 21 13.28 0.52 0.83
N PHE A 22 13.14 -0.02 2.06
CA PHE A 22 12.14 0.48 3.01
C PHE A 22 12.45 1.90 3.50
N GLU A 23 13.74 2.25 3.66
CA GLU A 23 14.15 3.60 4.04
C GLU A 23 13.81 4.61 2.94
N VAL A 24 14.15 4.29 1.69
CA VAL A 24 13.80 5.12 0.52
C VAL A 24 12.29 5.24 0.37
N ALA A 25 11.55 4.13 0.49
CA ALA A 25 10.09 4.16 0.40
C ALA A 25 9.46 5.02 1.49
N SER A 26 10.01 4.99 2.72
CA SER A 26 9.55 5.84 3.82
C SER A 26 9.81 7.32 3.54
N GLU A 27 10.99 7.68 3.04
CA GLU A 27 11.30 9.07 2.71
C GLU A 27 10.45 9.59 1.54
N GLU A 28 10.37 8.82 0.46
CA GLU A 28 9.64 9.21 -0.74
C GLU A 28 8.13 9.31 -0.47
N SER A 29 7.60 8.49 0.44
CA SER A 29 6.18 8.51 0.81
C SER A 29 5.73 9.82 1.46
N LYS A 30 6.66 10.66 1.94
CA LYS A 30 6.33 12.00 2.46
C LYS A 30 5.88 12.97 1.37
N SER A 31 6.30 12.71 0.12
CA SER A 31 6.05 13.58 -1.04
C SER A 31 4.84 13.14 -1.84
N ALA A 32 4.65 11.83 -2.05
CA ALA A 32 3.57 11.28 -2.85
C ALA A 32 3.15 9.85 -2.41
N PRO A 33 1.94 9.39 -2.78
CA PRO A 33 1.55 7.98 -2.61
C PRO A 33 2.43 7.05 -3.46
N LEU A 34 2.76 5.87 -2.93
CA LEU A 34 3.70 4.94 -3.56
C LEU A 34 3.17 3.51 -3.61
N ILE A 35 3.57 2.79 -4.65
CA ILE A 35 3.39 1.35 -4.75
C ILE A 35 4.78 0.71 -4.70
N LEU A 36 5.01 -0.12 -3.68
CA LEU A 36 6.25 -0.87 -3.51
C LEU A 36 6.04 -2.31 -3.98
N PHE A 37 6.69 -2.69 -5.08
CA PHE A 37 6.65 -4.07 -5.58
C PHE A 37 7.89 -4.85 -5.13
N LEU A 38 7.68 -5.90 -4.34
CA LEU A 38 8.73 -6.80 -3.87
C LEU A 38 8.63 -8.11 -4.64
N LYS A 39 9.66 -8.41 -5.44
CA LYS A 39 9.71 -9.60 -6.28
C LYS A 39 10.34 -10.78 -5.52
N ASP A 40 9.77 -11.97 -5.72
CA ASP A 40 10.27 -13.25 -5.22
C ASP A 40 10.58 -13.23 -3.71
N ILE A 41 9.61 -12.78 -2.90
CA ILE A 41 9.81 -12.48 -1.47
C ILE A 41 10.25 -13.70 -0.65
N GLU A 42 9.94 -14.91 -1.12
CA GLU A 42 10.44 -16.16 -0.55
C GLU A 42 11.96 -16.22 -0.53
N LYS A 43 12.66 -15.67 -1.54
CA LYS A 43 14.12 -15.70 -1.56
C LYS A 43 14.71 -14.89 -0.40
N CYS A 44 14.04 -13.81 -0.02
CA CYS A 44 14.50 -12.92 1.05
C CYS A 44 14.08 -13.39 2.45
N LEU A 45 13.15 -14.35 2.57
CA LEU A 45 12.51 -14.73 3.85
C LEU A 45 12.53 -16.23 4.15
N VAL A 46 12.95 -17.09 3.21
CA VAL A 46 12.94 -18.55 3.39
C VAL A 46 13.89 -18.97 4.51
N GLY A 47 13.37 -19.78 5.43
CA GLY A 47 14.17 -20.46 6.46
C GLY A 47 14.59 -19.60 7.66
N ASN A 48 14.24 -18.31 7.70
CA ASN A 48 14.61 -17.42 8.81
C ASN A 48 13.38 -16.74 9.46
N PRO A 49 12.88 -17.25 10.60
CA PRO A 49 11.72 -16.66 11.29
C PRO A 49 12.01 -15.25 11.84
N GLU A 50 13.26 -14.93 12.17
CA GLU A 50 13.65 -13.60 12.64
C GLU A 50 13.62 -12.57 11.51
N ALA A 51 14.04 -12.96 10.30
CA ALA A 51 13.95 -12.11 9.11
C ALA A 51 12.49 -11.74 8.80
N TYR A 52 11.58 -12.72 8.91
CA TYR A 52 10.15 -12.47 8.76
C TYR A 52 9.59 -11.50 9.80
N ALA A 53 9.98 -11.66 11.08
CA ALA A 53 9.55 -10.76 12.14
C ALA A 53 10.03 -9.32 11.91
N ALA A 54 11.31 -9.14 11.56
CA ALA A 54 11.87 -7.83 11.24
C ALA A 54 11.21 -7.19 10.00
N PHE A 55 10.95 -8.00 8.97
CA PHE A 55 10.25 -7.57 7.77
C PHE A 55 8.81 -7.13 8.06
N LYS A 56 8.09 -7.88 8.90
CA LYS A 56 6.73 -7.53 9.33
C LYS A 56 6.71 -6.18 10.08
N ILE A 57 7.65 -5.97 11.00
CA ILE A 57 7.78 -4.68 11.71
C ILE A 57 7.98 -3.53 10.72
N LYS A 58 8.80 -3.73 9.68
CA LYS A 58 9.02 -2.72 8.64
C LYS A 58 7.76 -2.40 7.85
N LEU A 59 6.96 -3.40 7.51
CA LEU A 59 5.64 -3.21 6.88
C LEU A 59 4.70 -2.42 7.78
N ASP A 60 4.62 -2.76 9.06
CA ASP A 60 3.77 -2.09 10.04
C ASP A 60 4.24 -0.65 10.33
N THR A 61 5.50 -0.31 10.02
CA THR A 61 6.07 1.04 10.19
C THR A 61 5.83 1.95 8.98
N LEU A 62 5.42 1.40 7.84
CA LEU A 62 5.15 2.21 6.64
C LEU A 62 3.88 3.06 6.83
N PRO A 63 3.86 4.27 6.26
CA PRO A 63 2.67 5.12 6.31
C PRO A 63 1.54 4.58 5.42
N GLU A 64 0.30 4.95 5.73
CA GLU A 64 -0.92 4.44 5.08
C GLU A 64 -1.02 4.71 3.57
N ASN A 65 -0.22 5.63 3.04
CA ASN A 65 -0.16 5.99 1.62
C ASN A 65 0.82 5.13 0.81
N VAL A 66 1.41 4.09 1.41
CA VAL A 66 2.26 3.11 0.73
C VAL A 66 1.51 1.78 0.59
N VAL A 67 1.35 1.32 -0.65
CA VAL A 67 0.80 0.00 -0.95
C VAL A 67 1.94 -0.95 -1.28
N VAL A 68 2.10 -2.01 -0.50
CA VAL A 68 3.13 -3.03 -0.75
C VAL A 68 2.51 -4.24 -1.46
N ILE A 69 3.08 -4.62 -2.59
CA ILE A 69 2.73 -5.80 -3.35
C ILE A 69 3.92 -6.74 -3.34
N ALA A 70 3.82 -7.86 -2.64
CA ALA A 70 4.85 -8.89 -2.60
C ALA A 70 4.47 -10.08 -3.49
N SER A 71 5.36 -10.47 -4.38
CA SER A 71 5.21 -11.64 -5.24
C SER A 71 5.79 -12.87 -4.56
N HIS A 72 5.02 -13.95 -4.52
CA HIS A 72 5.50 -15.27 -4.17
C HIS A 72 5.67 -16.13 -5.43
N THR A 73 6.89 -16.49 -5.80
CA THR A 73 7.09 -17.42 -6.92
C THR A 73 7.21 -18.84 -6.41
N GLN A 74 6.13 -19.60 -6.55
CA GLN A 74 6.22 -21.05 -6.49
C GLN A 74 6.76 -21.50 -7.84
N THR A 75 7.99 -22.02 -7.89
CA THR A 75 8.51 -22.70 -9.08
C THR A 75 7.50 -23.78 -9.43
N ALA A 76 6.77 -23.58 -10.51
CA ALA A 76 5.64 -24.41 -10.84
C ALA A 76 6.10 -25.87 -11.00
N GLU A 77 5.78 -26.70 -10.01
CA GLU A 77 5.53 -28.11 -10.22
C GLU A 77 4.41 -28.19 -11.26
N ARG A 78 4.83 -28.29 -12.54
CA ARG A 78 4.07 -28.60 -13.75
C ARG A 78 2.55 -28.61 -13.58
N ARG A 79 1.92 -27.42 -13.60
CA ARG A 79 0.49 -27.28 -13.89
C ARG A 79 0.32 -26.42 -15.13
N ASN A 80 0.29 -27.11 -16.28
CA ASN A 80 -0.38 -26.76 -17.53
C ASN A 80 -0.41 -25.25 -17.85
N ASN A 81 0.76 -24.77 -18.23
CA ASN A 81 1.17 -23.42 -18.64
C ASN A 81 0.41 -22.76 -19.81
N GLN A 82 -0.79 -23.21 -20.20
CA GLN A 82 -1.56 -22.59 -21.28
C GLN A 82 -2.82 -21.86 -20.78
N THR A 83 -3.56 -22.39 -19.81
CA THR A 83 -4.82 -21.76 -19.35
C THR A 83 -4.60 -20.64 -18.33
N ALA A 84 -3.69 -20.80 -17.37
CA ALA A 84 -3.47 -19.78 -16.35
C ALA A 84 -2.88 -18.47 -16.91
N LEU A 85 -2.07 -18.55 -17.96
CA LEU A 85 -1.49 -17.39 -18.64
C LEU A 85 -2.55 -16.68 -19.50
N LEU A 86 -3.51 -17.43 -20.06
CA LEU A 86 -4.64 -16.87 -20.78
C LEU A 86 -5.68 -16.23 -19.84
N ASP A 87 -5.99 -16.83 -18.68
CA ASP A 87 -6.87 -16.21 -17.67
C ASP A 87 -6.30 -14.88 -17.14
N LEU A 88 -4.98 -14.79 -16.97
CA LEU A 88 -4.30 -13.57 -16.54
C LEU A 88 -4.13 -12.55 -17.69
N ALA A 89 -3.88 -13.01 -18.92
CA ALA A 89 -3.70 -12.15 -20.09
C ALA A 89 -5.03 -11.66 -20.69
N PHE A 90 -6.11 -12.39 -20.45
CA PHE A 90 -7.46 -12.13 -20.99
C PHE A 90 -8.51 -12.41 -19.90
N PRO A 91 -8.59 -11.56 -18.85
CA PRO A 91 -9.68 -11.65 -17.89
C PRO A 91 -11.02 -11.49 -18.60
N ASP A 92 -12.02 -12.26 -18.18
CA ASP A 92 -13.39 -12.19 -18.71
C ASP A 92 -13.92 -10.74 -18.66
N GLU A 93 -14.56 -10.28 -19.75
CA GLU A 93 -15.12 -8.93 -19.84
C GLU A 93 -16.08 -8.63 -18.68
N ALA A 94 -16.80 -9.65 -18.18
CA ALA A 94 -17.68 -9.50 -17.02
C ALA A 94 -16.90 -9.09 -15.76
N VAL A 95 -15.70 -9.64 -15.55
CA VAL A 95 -14.83 -9.30 -14.42
C VAL A 95 -14.27 -7.90 -14.60
N LEU A 96 -13.83 -7.54 -15.80
CA LEU A 96 -13.34 -6.18 -16.09
C LEU A 96 -14.42 -5.12 -15.88
N VAL A 97 -15.66 -5.40 -16.26
CA VAL A 97 -16.81 -4.50 -16.05
C VAL A 97 -17.12 -4.33 -14.56
N ASP A 98 -17.13 -5.41 -13.77
CA ASP A 98 -17.34 -5.35 -12.33
C ASP A 98 -16.24 -4.54 -11.62
N TRP A 99 -14.97 -4.79 -11.98
CA TRP A 99 -13.83 -4.08 -11.44
C TRP A 99 -13.86 -2.59 -11.79
N LYS A 100 -14.25 -2.26 -13.01
CA LYS A 100 -14.44 -0.87 -13.43
C LYS A 100 -15.53 -0.18 -12.62
N GLN A 101 -16.70 -0.80 -12.46
CA GLN A 101 -17.78 -0.24 -11.65
C GLN A 101 -17.37 -0.06 -10.19
N LYS A 102 -16.56 -0.97 -9.65
CA LYS A 102 -16.02 -0.87 -8.29
C LYS A 102 -15.08 0.33 -8.16
N LEU A 103 -14.15 0.50 -9.11
CA LEU A 103 -13.21 1.64 -9.13
C LEU A 103 -13.91 2.98 -9.31
N ASP A 104 -14.93 3.06 -10.18
CA ASP A 104 -15.69 4.28 -10.39
C ASP A 104 -16.42 4.71 -9.11
N ARG A 105 -17.00 3.75 -8.38
CA ARG A 105 -17.67 3.97 -7.09
C ARG A 105 -16.70 4.41 -5.99
N ASP A 106 -15.53 3.78 -5.92
CA ASP A 106 -14.52 4.12 -4.93
C ASP A 106 -13.97 5.53 -5.20
N THR A 107 -13.78 5.90 -6.47
CA THR A 107 -13.39 7.26 -6.89
C THR A 107 -14.43 8.30 -6.48
N GLU A 108 -15.73 8.02 -6.65
CA GLU A 108 -16.81 8.91 -6.24
C GLU A 108 -16.90 9.03 -4.70
N THR A 109 -16.66 7.94 -3.99
CA THR A 109 -16.59 7.91 -2.51
C THR A 109 -15.45 8.79 -2.00
N LEU A 110 -14.27 8.72 -2.62
CA LEU A 110 -13.14 9.58 -2.24
C LEU A 110 -13.42 11.07 -2.52
N LYS A 111 -14.06 11.40 -3.66
CA LYS A 111 -14.47 12.78 -3.97
C LYS A 111 -15.50 13.32 -2.98
N SER A 112 -16.48 12.51 -2.59
CA SER A 112 -17.50 12.92 -1.61
C SER A 112 -16.92 13.10 -0.20
N HIS A 113 -15.94 12.27 0.20
CA HIS A 113 -15.19 12.46 1.45
C HIS A 113 -14.39 13.77 1.47
N ALA A 114 -13.79 14.16 0.35
CA ALA A 114 -13.11 15.46 0.24
C ALA A 114 -14.07 16.65 0.45
N ASN A 115 -15.31 16.55 -0.04
CA ASN A 115 -16.34 17.57 0.16
C ASN A 115 -16.83 17.68 1.63
N ILE A 116 -16.86 16.57 2.38
CA ILE A 116 -17.22 16.61 3.81
C ILE A 116 -16.20 17.41 4.63
N GLY A 117 -14.91 17.35 4.27
CA GLY A 117 -13.87 18.18 4.88
C GLY A 117 -14.13 19.68 4.67
N SER A 118 -14.54 20.07 3.45
CA SER A 118 -14.85 21.45 3.08
C SER A 118 -16.10 22.01 3.78
N ILE A 119 -17.12 21.18 4.00
CA ILE A 119 -18.34 21.61 4.72
C ILE A 119 -18.06 21.78 6.23
N ARG A 120 -17.13 20.99 6.78
CA ARG A 120 -16.76 21.08 8.20
C ARG A 120 -15.90 22.33 8.50
N SER A 121 -15.07 22.79 7.56
CA SER A 121 -14.37 24.08 7.70
C SER A 121 -15.30 25.29 7.66
N ASP A 122 -16.36 25.25 6.84
CA ASP A 122 -17.30 26.37 6.71
C ASP A 122 -18.22 26.53 7.92
N SER A 123 -18.51 25.43 8.61
CA SER A 123 -19.42 25.41 9.76
C SER A 123 -18.75 25.78 11.09
N LEU A 124 -17.43 25.62 11.24
CA LEU A 124 -16.69 26.08 12.43
C LEU A 124 -16.26 27.56 12.37
N GLY A 125 -16.22 28.17 11.17
CA GLY A 125 -15.84 29.59 10.99
C GLY A 125 -16.96 30.60 11.27
N LYS A 126 -18.21 30.16 11.51
CA LYS A 126 -19.39 31.03 11.65
C LYS A 126 -20.17 30.81 12.95
N LEU A 127 -19.48 30.75 14.09
CA LEU A 127 -20.14 30.98 15.38
C LEU A 127 -20.08 32.48 15.71
N PRO A 128 -21.19 33.24 15.59
CA PRO A 128 -21.22 34.63 16.02
C PRO A 128 -21.01 34.67 17.53
N ASN A 129 -19.97 35.39 17.94
CA ASN A 129 -19.55 35.54 19.31
C ASN A 129 -20.57 36.43 20.05
N ARG A 130 -21.68 35.81 20.49
CA ARG A 130 -22.90 36.43 21.06
C ARG A 130 -22.66 37.23 22.36
N SER A 131 -21.44 37.18 22.91
CA SER A 131 -21.01 37.89 24.11
C SER A 131 -20.61 39.36 23.87
N LYS A 132 -20.36 39.78 22.62
CA LYS A 132 -19.96 41.17 22.33
C LYS A 132 -21.13 42.10 22.00
N GLU A 133 -22.26 41.57 21.54
CA GLU A 133 -23.43 42.39 21.15
C GLU A 133 -24.25 42.86 22.34
N THR A 134 -24.32 42.06 23.41
CA THR A 134 -25.07 42.42 24.64
C THR A 134 -24.43 43.58 25.40
N LEU A 135 -23.10 43.75 25.32
CA LEU A 135 -22.38 44.86 25.97
C LEU A 135 -22.52 46.19 25.23
N LYS A 136 -22.88 46.18 23.94
CA LYS A 136 -23.04 47.41 23.14
C LYS A 136 -24.44 48.01 23.25
N ALA A 137 -25.44 47.21 23.61
CA ALA A 137 -26.82 47.67 23.83
C ALA A 137 -27.06 48.27 25.24
N MET A 138 -26.06 48.24 26.11
CA MET A 138 -26.11 48.79 27.49
C MET A 138 -25.30 50.09 27.66
N LYS A 139 -24.91 50.76 26.58
CA LYS A 139 -24.29 52.10 26.58
C LYS A 139 -25.17 53.06 25.80
#